data_AF-A0A3M1DHR0-F1
#
_entry.id   AF-A0A3M1DHR0-F1
#
_cell.length_a   1.000
_cell.length_b   1.000
_cell.length_c   1.000
_cell.angle_alpha   90.00
_cell.angle_beta   90.00
_cell.angle_gamma   90.00
#
_symmetry.space_group_name_H-M   'P 1'
#
loop_
_entity.id
_entity.type
_entity.pdbx_description
1 polymer ?
#
loop_
_entity_poly.entity_id
_entity_poly.type
_entity_poly.pdbx_seq_one_letter_code
_entity_poly.pdbx_strand_id
1 'polypeptide(L)'
;RAGDRALEQGDLEAARQAYKAALAEAPDLAPAKTGMEKVEGLVDALVAEHLRNARRAGQTGQLMRAADEYRQALKLRPAADIRRELEALQESGRSRIAKLQQHIEAALARQDLPAARRHLDQLEQLAPDSDGTRQLREQLQARTEERISQLLDAADQHLGQQAYKEALAAYRKALELAPDNPRAQQGLRRVRQTVSERLQTLLGQTDAALEDGQYGRAHELLKQAQTLDPYSSALKKRRTRLTLLEKSGLKPEDAPRLYLEGIDLYTRGRYRQAISLWKQVLELNPRHERARSNIAKAQRKLAQIERISQ
;
A
#
# COMPACT_ATOMS: atom_id res chain seq x y z
N ARG A 1 26.90 -28.02 59.33
CA ARG A 1 26.04 -29.16 58.91
C ARG A 1 24.69 -28.74 58.34
N ALA A 2 23.91 -27.85 58.97
CA ALA A 2 22.66 -27.35 58.36
C ALA A 2 22.94 -26.45 57.13
N GLY A 3 23.88 -25.49 57.26
CA GLY A 3 24.29 -24.62 56.15
C GLY A 3 24.88 -25.37 54.96
N ASP A 4 25.75 -26.36 55.21
CA ASP A 4 26.39 -27.16 54.14
C ASP A 4 25.35 -27.95 53.33
N ARG A 5 24.36 -28.55 54.00
CA ARG A 5 23.27 -29.29 53.33
C ARG A 5 22.38 -28.38 52.50
N ALA A 6 22.04 -27.19 53.00
CA ALA A 6 21.26 -26.22 52.25
C ALA A 6 22.03 -25.71 51.01
N LEU A 7 23.36 -25.52 51.15
CA LEU A 7 24.23 -25.12 50.05
C LEU A 7 24.32 -26.21 48.96
N GLU A 8 24.45 -27.49 49.35
CA GLU A 8 24.41 -28.63 48.42
C GLU A 8 23.07 -28.75 47.68
N GLN A 9 21.98 -28.29 48.30
CA GLN A 9 20.64 -28.25 47.71
C GLN A 9 20.39 -27.00 46.85
N GLY A 10 21.34 -26.05 46.81
CA GLY A 10 21.21 -24.80 46.07
C GLY A 10 20.32 -23.75 46.76
N ASP A 11 19.86 -24.00 47.98
CA ASP A 11 19.10 -23.03 48.76
C ASP A 11 20.06 -22.06 49.47
N LEU A 12 20.48 -21.04 48.72
CA LEU A 12 21.41 -20.03 49.19
C LEU A 12 20.85 -19.22 50.37
N GLU A 13 19.53 -19.03 50.45
CA GLU A 13 18.92 -18.27 51.54
C GLU A 13 18.97 -19.07 52.84
N ALA A 14 18.55 -20.34 52.81
CA ALA A 14 18.62 -21.22 53.97
C ALA A 14 20.07 -21.47 54.39
N ALA A 15 21.00 -21.62 53.44
CA ALA A 15 22.43 -21.77 53.73
C ALA A 15 22.98 -20.53 54.44
N ARG A 16 22.67 -19.32 53.92
CA ARG A 16 23.08 -18.05 54.51
C ARG A 16 22.55 -17.87 55.93
N GLN A 17 21.26 -18.17 56.15
CA GLN A 17 20.64 -18.07 57.48
C GLN A 17 21.30 -19.04 58.47
N ALA A 18 21.55 -20.29 58.06
CA ALA A 18 22.17 -21.30 58.91
C ALA A 18 23.64 -20.97 59.27
N TYR A 19 24.43 -20.47 58.32
CA TYR A 19 25.79 -20.01 58.63
C TYR A 19 25.79 -18.74 59.49
N LYS A 20 24.84 -17.82 59.27
CA LYS A 20 24.70 -16.61 60.10
C LYS A 20 24.38 -16.97 61.55
N ALA A 21 23.46 -17.91 61.77
CA ALA A 21 23.13 -18.40 63.11
C ALA A 21 24.35 -19.06 63.79
N ALA A 22 25.08 -19.92 63.07
CA ALA A 22 26.28 -20.56 63.59
C ALA A 22 27.39 -19.55 63.95
N LEU A 23 27.56 -18.49 63.15
CA LEU A 23 28.52 -17.42 63.43
C LEU A 23 28.08 -16.48 64.56
N ALA A 24 26.78 -16.37 64.82
CA ALA A 24 26.27 -15.60 65.97
C ALA A 24 26.57 -16.30 67.30
N GLU A 25 26.54 -17.63 67.33
CA GLU A 25 26.89 -18.44 68.51
C GLU A 25 28.41 -18.61 68.67
N ALA A 26 29.12 -18.78 67.56
CA ALA A 26 30.58 -18.98 67.55
C ALA A 26 31.23 -18.13 66.44
N PRO A 27 31.60 -16.86 66.74
CA PRO A 27 32.14 -15.93 65.74
C PRO A 27 33.40 -16.42 65.03
N ASP A 28 34.20 -17.29 65.65
CA ASP A 28 35.45 -17.81 65.12
C ASP A 28 35.37 -19.22 64.51
N LEU A 29 34.16 -19.73 64.29
CA LEU A 29 33.95 -21.04 63.69
C LEU A 29 34.40 -21.07 62.21
N ALA A 30 35.64 -21.50 61.98
CA ALA A 30 36.27 -21.50 60.65
C ALA A 30 35.43 -22.19 59.53
N PRO A 31 34.77 -23.34 59.75
CA PRO A 31 33.89 -23.94 58.75
C PRO A 31 32.70 -23.05 58.38
N ALA A 32 32.12 -22.33 59.35
CA ALA A 32 30.99 -21.43 59.10
C ALA A 32 31.43 -20.14 58.41
N LYS A 33 32.62 -19.59 58.71
CA LYS A 33 33.21 -18.47 57.96
C LYS A 33 33.42 -18.85 56.49
N THR A 34 34.06 -19.99 56.25
CA THR A 34 34.33 -20.50 54.89
C THR A 34 33.03 -20.79 54.12
N GLY A 35 32.04 -21.38 54.78
CA GLY A 35 30.72 -21.63 54.19
C GLY A 35 29.97 -20.34 53.84
N MET A 36 30.00 -19.35 54.73
CA MET A 36 29.42 -18.03 54.49
C MET A 36 30.10 -17.33 53.29
N GLU A 37 31.43 -17.32 53.22
CA GLU A 37 32.17 -16.73 52.09
C GLU A 37 31.79 -17.36 50.75
N LYS A 38 31.63 -18.69 50.71
CA LYS A 38 31.15 -19.40 49.51
C LYS A 38 29.74 -18.98 49.12
N VAL A 39 28.82 -18.89 50.09
CA VAL A 39 27.43 -18.46 49.85
C VAL A 39 27.39 -17.03 49.33
N GLU A 40 28.12 -16.10 49.97
CA GLU A 40 28.17 -14.69 49.53
C GLU A 40 28.77 -14.56 48.12
N GLY A 41 29.83 -15.32 47.80
CA GLY A 41 30.42 -15.34 46.46
C GLY A 41 29.46 -15.85 45.38
N LEU A 42 28.63 -16.85 45.68
CA LEU A 42 27.60 -17.34 44.77
C LEU A 42 26.46 -16.33 44.60
N VAL A 43 26.02 -15.70 45.69
CA VAL A 43 25.02 -14.61 45.65
C VAL A 43 25.52 -13.46 44.80
N ASP A 44 26.79 -13.06 44.96
CA ASP A 44 27.42 -12.01 44.15
C ASP A 44 27.45 -12.36 42.65
N ALA A 45 27.79 -13.59 42.31
CA ALA A 45 27.80 -14.05 40.92
C ALA A 45 26.40 -14.01 40.28
N LEU A 46 25.38 -14.50 40.99
CA LEU A 46 23.99 -14.49 40.52
C LEU A 46 23.42 -13.08 40.41
N VAL A 47 23.68 -12.22 41.40
CA VAL A 47 23.29 -10.80 41.33
C VAL A 47 23.95 -10.14 40.12
N ALA A 48 25.24 -10.36 39.90
CA ALA A 48 25.95 -9.79 38.75
C ALA A 48 25.37 -10.30 37.41
N GLU A 49 24.94 -11.55 37.35
CA GLU A 49 24.27 -12.10 36.17
C GLU A 49 22.92 -11.44 35.89
N HIS A 50 22.04 -11.39 36.89
CA HIS A 50 20.75 -10.71 36.78
C HIS A 50 20.93 -9.24 36.38
N LEU A 51 21.90 -8.52 36.94
CA LEU A 51 22.18 -7.13 36.55
C LEU A 51 22.66 -7.01 35.10
N ARG A 52 23.51 -7.94 34.61
CA ARG A 52 23.93 -7.96 33.20
C ARG A 52 22.74 -8.20 32.27
N ASN A 53 21.88 -9.15 32.62
CA ASN A 53 20.67 -9.48 31.85
C ASN A 53 19.67 -8.33 31.86
N ALA A 54 19.46 -7.70 33.02
CA ALA A 54 18.60 -6.53 33.20
C ALA A 54 19.04 -5.36 32.30
N ARG A 55 20.33 -5.00 32.38
CA ARG A 55 20.89 -3.89 31.59
C ARG A 55 20.84 -4.17 30.10
N ARG A 56 21.14 -5.41 29.68
CA ARG A 56 21.00 -5.83 28.27
C ARG A 56 19.55 -5.73 27.80
N ALA A 57 18.60 -6.25 28.58
CA ALA A 57 17.18 -6.17 28.28
C ALA A 57 16.68 -4.71 28.22
N GLY A 58 17.20 -3.83 29.09
CA GLY A 58 16.90 -2.41 29.07
C GLY A 58 17.40 -1.73 27.79
N GLN A 59 18.62 -2.05 27.36
CA GLN A 59 19.20 -1.55 26.10
C GLN A 59 18.44 -2.02 24.86
N THR A 60 17.88 -3.24 24.88
CA THR A 60 17.07 -3.77 23.77
C THR A 60 15.59 -3.37 23.86
N GLY A 61 15.20 -2.53 24.82
CA GLY A 61 13.84 -2.03 24.98
C GLY A 61 12.86 -3.01 25.62
N GLN A 62 13.34 -4.16 26.11
CA GLN A 62 12.54 -5.16 26.83
C GLN A 62 12.35 -4.74 28.30
N LEU A 63 11.67 -3.61 28.52
CA LEU A 63 11.58 -2.95 29.83
C LEU A 63 10.98 -3.85 30.92
N MET A 64 9.97 -4.66 30.59
CA MET A 64 9.36 -5.61 31.52
C MET A 64 10.36 -6.67 31.99
N ARG A 65 11.06 -7.30 31.04
CA ARG A 65 12.10 -8.29 31.34
C ARG A 65 13.24 -7.68 32.15
N ALA A 66 13.67 -6.47 31.78
CA ALA A 66 14.71 -5.75 32.52
C ALA A 66 14.30 -5.49 33.96
N ALA A 67 13.06 -5.06 34.19
CA ALA A 67 12.52 -4.84 35.54
C ALA A 67 12.45 -6.14 36.35
N ASP A 68 12.10 -7.27 35.74
CA ASP A 68 12.07 -8.57 36.41
C ASP A 68 13.46 -9.04 36.84
N GLU A 69 14.46 -8.93 35.97
CA GLU A 69 15.86 -9.26 36.30
C GLU A 69 16.38 -8.40 37.45
N TYR A 70 16.08 -7.09 37.45
CA TYR A 70 16.41 -6.22 38.59
C TYR A 70 15.70 -6.65 39.88
N ARG A 71 14.43 -7.08 39.82
CA ARG A 71 13.71 -7.60 40.98
C ARG A 71 14.32 -8.90 41.50
N GLN A 72 14.77 -9.80 40.63
CA GLN A 72 15.46 -11.03 41.05
C GLN A 72 16.79 -10.71 41.75
N ALA A 73 17.58 -9.77 41.20
CA ALA A 73 18.79 -9.29 41.86
C ALA A 73 18.50 -8.70 43.25
N LEU A 74 17.42 -7.92 43.40
CA LEU A 74 17.01 -7.34 44.67
C LEU A 74 16.52 -8.37 45.70
N LYS A 75 15.92 -9.47 45.26
CA LYS A 75 15.54 -10.58 46.16
C LYS A 75 16.77 -11.26 46.74
N LEU A 76 17.81 -11.49 45.93
CA LEU A 76 19.07 -12.08 46.37
C LEU A 76 19.87 -11.13 47.28
N ARG A 77 19.90 -9.84 46.92
CA ARG A 77 20.57 -8.80 47.70
C ARG A 77 19.84 -7.46 47.63
N PRO A 78 19.16 -7.05 48.71
CA PRO A 78 18.58 -5.71 48.81
C PRO A 78 19.68 -4.65 48.81
N ALA A 79 19.79 -3.86 47.74
CA ALA A 79 20.81 -2.84 47.59
C ALA A 79 20.23 -1.53 47.02
N ALA A 80 20.70 -0.39 47.52
CA ALA A 80 20.14 0.92 47.18
C ALA A 80 20.54 1.42 45.78
N ASP A 81 21.71 1.01 45.28
CA ASP A 81 22.15 1.19 43.91
C ASP A 81 21.25 0.43 42.91
N ILE A 82 20.95 -0.84 43.17
CA ILE A 82 20.08 -1.66 42.30
C ILE A 82 18.65 -1.09 42.26
N ARG A 83 18.12 -0.63 43.41
CA ARG A 83 16.81 0.06 43.45
C ARG A 83 16.78 1.32 42.60
N ARG A 84 17.82 2.17 42.70
CA ARG A 84 17.94 3.38 41.87
C ARG A 84 18.00 3.07 40.37
N GLU A 85 18.72 2.01 39.97
CA GLU A 85 18.74 1.58 38.56
C GLU A 85 17.35 1.13 38.07
N LEU A 86 16.63 0.34 38.88
CA LEU A 86 15.27 -0.10 38.56
C LEU A 86 14.30 1.09 38.46
N GLU A 87 14.36 2.04 39.39
CA GLU A 87 13.55 3.25 39.38
C GLU A 87 13.83 4.10 38.13
N ALA A 88 15.12 4.30 37.79
CA ALA A 88 15.50 5.05 36.58
C ALA A 88 15.00 4.36 35.30
N LEU A 89 15.08 3.04 35.22
CA LEU A 89 14.53 2.26 34.11
C LEU A 89 13.01 2.44 33.99
N GLN A 90 12.29 2.33 35.11
CA GLN A 90 10.84 2.49 35.15
C GLN A 90 10.40 3.90 34.75
N GLU A 91 11.11 4.93 35.23
CA GLU A 91 10.82 6.32 34.89
C GLU A 91 11.08 6.62 33.41
N SER A 92 12.19 6.12 32.86
CA SER A 92 12.47 6.19 31.43
C SER A 92 11.38 5.49 30.61
N GLY A 93 10.88 4.33 31.07
CA GLY A 93 9.78 3.60 30.44
C GLY A 93 8.48 4.40 30.44
N ARG A 94 8.09 4.94 31.60
CA ARG A 94 6.91 5.81 31.76
C ARG A 94 6.98 7.04 30.86
N SER A 95 8.13 7.71 30.83
CA SER A 95 8.36 8.88 29.97
C SER A 95 8.20 8.53 28.48
N ARG A 96 8.73 7.39 28.04
CA ARG A 96 8.60 6.93 26.66
C ARG A 96 7.15 6.60 26.30
N ILE A 97 6.42 5.92 27.18
CA ILE A 97 4.99 5.62 27.02
C ILE A 97 4.20 6.93 26.91
N ALA A 98 4.40 7.88 27.83
CA ALA A 98 3.70 9.17 27.83
C ALA A 98 3.95 9.97 26.53
N LYS A 99 5.20 9.98 26.03
CA LYS A 99 5.52 10.62 24.75
C LYS A 99 4.81 9.95 23.57
N LEU A 100 4.75 8.62 23.53
CA LEU A 100 4.03 7.89 22.48
C LEU A 100 2.53 8.20 22.53
N GLN A 101 1.92 8.21 23.72
CA GLN A 101 0.52 8.59 23.90
C GLN A 101 0.25 10.00 23.36
N GLN A 102 1.09 10.98 23.72
CA GLN A 102 0.99 12.35 23.21
C GLN A 102 1.11 12.42 21.67
N HIS A 103 2.03 11.65 21.08
CA HIS A 103 2.18 11.59 19.63
C HIS A 103 0.97 10.97 18.93
N ILE A 104 0.37 9.93 19.52
CA ILE A 104 -0.85 9.30 19.01
C ILE A 104 -2.00 10.31 19.04
N GLU A 105 -2.23 10.97 20.17
CA GLU A 105 -3.29 11.97 20.33
C GLU A 105 -3.13 13.13 19.34
N ALA A 106 -1.91 13.65 19.18
CA ALA A 106 -1.62 14.71 18.22
C ALA A 106 -1.86 14.27 16.77
N ALA A 107 -1.51 13.02 16.43
CA ALA A 107 -1.77 12.45 15.10
C ALA A 107 -3.27 12.26 14.85
N LEU A 108 -4.02 11.75 15.84
CA LEU A 108 -5.48 11.63 15.78
C LEU A 108 -6.16 13.00 15.60
N ALA A 109 -5.71 14.02 16.32
CA ALA A 109 -6.23 15.39 16.18
C ALA A 109 -6.00 15.97 14.77
N ARG A 110 -4.91 15.59 14.12
CA ARG A 110 -4.59 15.98 12.74
C ARG A 110 -5.19 15.05 11.68
N GLN A 111 -5.94 14.02 12.09
CA GLN A 111 -6.46 12.96 11.22
C GLN A 111 -5.36 12.18 10.46
N ASP A 112 -4.13 12.20 10.95
CA ASP A 112 -3.02 11.39 10.42
C ASP A 112 -3.06 9.99 11.02
N LEU A 113 -4.04 9.21 10.56
CA LEU A 113 -4.28 7.84 11.01
C LEU A 113 -3.05 6.92 10.78
N PRO A 114 -2.31 7.01 9.65
CA PRO A 114 -1.09 6.24 9.47
C PRO A 114 0.02 6.57 10.49
N ALA A 115 0.22 7.84 10.85
CA ALA A 115 1.17 8.20 11.90
C ALA A 115 0.71 7.71 13.28
N ALA A 116 -0.58 7.89 13.60
CA ALA A 116 -1.17 7.39 14.84
C ALA A 116 -0.98 5.87 14.97
N ARG A 117 -1.20 5.13 13.88
CA ARG A 117 -1.01 3.67 13.85
C ARG A 117 0.44 3.27 14.15
N ARG A 118 1.41 3.90 13.51
CA ARG A 118 2.84 3.62 13.75
C ARG A 118 3.26 3.84 15.21
N HIS A 119 2.76 4.90 15.84
CA HIS A 119 3.04 5.17 17.25
C HIS A 119 2.30 4.20 18.18
N LEU A 120 1.08 3.80 17.83
CA LEU A 120 0.34 2.78 18.58
C LEU A 120 1.04 1.43 18.52
N ASP A 121 1.54 1.00 17.36
CA ASP A 121 2.28 -0.26 17.24
C ASP A 121 3.55 -0.25 18.13
N GLN A 122 4.21 0.90 18.26
CA GLN A 122 5.35 1.08 19.19
C GLN A 122 4.92 1.04 20.66
N LEU A 123 3.76 1.62 20.99
CA LEU A 123 3.20 1.60 22.33
C LEU A 123 2.80 0.17 22.74
N GLU A 124 2.20 -0.59 21.82
CA GLU A 124 1.81 -1.98 22.04
C GLU A 124 3.01 -2.90 22.30
N GLN A 125 4.17 -2.62 21.72
CA GLN A 125 5.41 -3.35 22.04
C GLN A 125 5.90 -3.08 23.46
N LEU A 126 5.63 -1.89 24.02
CA LEU A 126 6.11 -1.48 25.34
C LEU A 126 5.11 -1.78 26.46
N ALA A 127 3.82 -1.67 26.19
CA ALA A 127 2.74 -1.78 27.18
C ALA A 127 1.45 -2.39 26.59
N PRO A 128 1.49 -3.62 26.04
CA PRO A 128 0.37 -4.23 25.29
C PRO A 128 -0.94 -4.32 26.09
N ASP A 129 -0.83 -4.57 27.39
CA ASP A 129 -1.96 -4.84 28.28
C ASP A 129 -2.40 -3.62 29.11
N SER A 130 -1.83 -2.44 28.85
CA SER A 130 -2.22 -1.23 29.57
C SER A 130 -3.58 -0.69 29.11
N ASP A 131 -4.40 -0.21 30.05
CA ASP A 131 -5.71 0.36 29.73
C ASP A 131 -5.61 1.56 28.77
N GLY A 132 -4.58 2.39 28.91
CA GLY A 132 -4.32 3.50 27.99
C GLY A 132 -4.04 3.04 26.55
N THR A 133 -3.34 1.91 26.37
CA THR A 133 -3.10 1.35 25.03
C THR A 133 -4.40 0.80 24.43
N ARG A 134 -5.23 0.12 25.23
CA ARG A 134 -6.55 -0.37 24.80
C ARG A 134 -7.44 0.80 24.35
N GLN A 135 -7.53 1.86 25.15
CA GLN A 135 -8.33 3.05 24.82
C GLN A 135 -7.86 3.73 23.54
N LEU A 136 -6.54 3.94 23.37
CA LEU A 136 -6.00 4.56 22.16
C LEU A 136 -6.20 3.68 20.91
N ARG A 137 -6.14 2.35 21.05
CA ARG A 137 -6.47 1.41 19.97
C ARG A 137 -7.92 1.55 19.54
N GLU A 138 -8.85 1.54 20.48
CA GLU A 138 -10.29 1.69 20.21
C GLU A 138 -10.59 3.05 19.56
N GLN A 139 -9.97 4.13 20.06
CA GLN A 139 -10.12 5.46 19.46
C GLN A 139 -9.59 5.51 18.03
N LEU A 140 -8.40 4.97 17.77
CA LEU A 140 -7.83 4.91 16.43
C LEU A 140 -8.71 4.08 15.49
N GLN A 141 -9.22 2.94 15.96
CA GLN A 141 -10.13 2.10 15.19
C GLN A 141 -11.40 2.87 14.80
N ALA A 142 -12.09 3.48 15.78
CA ALA A 142 -13.30 4.24 15.53
C ALA A 142 -13.08 5.40 14.54
N ARG A 143 -11.98 6.15 14.69
CA ARG A 143 -11.60 7.23 13.75
C ARG A 143 -11.28 6.71 12.36
N THR A 144 -10.67 5.53 12.26
CA THR A 144 -10.35 4.90 10.98
C THR A 144 -11.61 4.43 10.27
N GLU A 145 -12.53 3.80 10.99
CA GLU A 145 -13.83 3.37 10.46
C GLU A 145 -14.67 4.57 9.99
N GLU A 146 -14.75 5.63 10.80
CA GLU A 146 -15.42 6.88 10.44
C GLU A 146 -14.82 7.46 9.15
N ARG A 147 -13.48 7.53 9.07
CA ARG A 147 -12.79 8.09 7.91
C ARG A 147 -13.01 7.25 6.65
N ILE A 148 -12.98 5.92 6.77
CA ILE A 148 -13.30 5.01 5.67
C ILE A 148 -14.73 5.25 5.20
N SER A 149 -15.70 5.33 6.11
CA SER A 149 -17.10 5.60 5.73
C SER A 149 -17.23 6.90 4.94
N GLN A 150 -16.65 7.99 5.44
CA GLN A 150 -16.67 9.29 4.75
C GLN A 150 -16.03 9.22 3.36
N LEU A 151 -14.90 8.52 3.22
CA LEU A 151 -14.23 8.34 1.93
C LEU A 151 -15.08 7.55 0.95
N LEU A 152 -15.77 6.51 1.42
CA LEU A 152 -16.65 5.69 0.59
C LEU A 152 -17.90 6.45 0.15
N ASP A 153 -18.51 7.23 1.05
CA ASP A 153 -19.67 8.04 0.72
C ASP A 153 -19.30 9.16 -0.27
N ALA A 154 -18.16 9.82 -0.08
CA ALA A 154 -17.63 10.79 -1.04
C ALA A 154 -17.32 10.13 -2.40
N ALA A 155 -16.76 8.92 -2.39
CA ALA A 155 -16.49 8.18 -3.63
C ALA A 155 -17.78 7.84 -4.39
N ASP A 156 -18.81 7.38 -3.68
CA ASP A 156 -20.12 7.07 -4.26
C ASP A 156 -20.81 8.32 -4.80
N GLN A 157 -20.70 9.46 -4.09
CA GLN A 157 -21.21 10.76 -4.58
C GLN A 157 -20.49 11.20 -5.85
N HIS A 158 -19.15 11.16 -5.88
CA HIS A 158 -18.38 11.49 -7.07
C HIS A 158 -18.70 10.57 -8.24
N LEU A 159 -18.91 9.27 -7.99
CA LEU A 159 -19.36 8.34 -9.01
C LEU A 159 -20.74 8.71 -9.56
N GLY A 160 -21.69 9.08 -8.70
CA GLY A 160 -23.01 9.59 -9.10
C GLY A 160 -22.94 10.87 -9.93
N GLN A 161 -21.97 11.73 -9.66
CA GLN A 161 -21.68 12.96 -10.42
C GLN A 161 -20.85 12.73 -11.70
N GLN A 162 -20.49 11.48 -12.01
CA GLN A 162 -19.58 11.12 -13.12
C GLN A 162 -18.15 11.71 -12.97
N ALA A 163 -17.79 12.16 -11.77
CA ALA A 163 -16.45 12.61 -11.39
C ALA A 163 -15.55 11.37 -11.12
N TYR A 164 -15.23 10.63 -12.19
CA TYR A 164 -14.60 9.31 -12.07
C TYR A 164 -13.19 9.36 -11.47
N LYS A 165 -12.44 10.43 -11.70
CA LYS A 165 -11.06 10.57 -11.17
C LYS A 165 -11.09 10.73 -9.66
N GLU A 166 -12.01 11.56 -9.18
CA GLU A 166 -12.26 11.85 -7.78
C GLU A 166 -12.80 10.60 -7.07
N ALA A 167 -13.75 9.89 -7.68
CA ALA A 167 -14.27 8.62 -7.17
C ALA A 167 -13.15 7.56 -7.02
N LEU A 168 -12.32 7.38 -8.05
CA LEU A 168 -11.17 6.46 -7.99
C LEU A 168 -10.18 6.85 -6.87
N ALA A 169 -9.90 8.13 -6.71
CA ALA A 169 -8.99 8.62 -5.68
C ALA A 169 -9.54 8.35 -4.27
N ALA A 170 -10.83 8.60 -4.04
CA ALA A 170 -11.47 8.38 -2.75
C ALA A 170 -11.55 6.89 -2.37
N TYR A 171 -11.94 6.00 -3.29
CA TYR A 171 -11.90 4.56 -3.03
C TYR A 171 -10.48 4.04 -2.77
N ARG A 172 -9.46 4.56 -3.47
CA ARG A 172 -8.05 4.18 -3.23
C ARG A 172 -7.59 4.59 -1.83
N LYS A 173 -7.91 5.81 -1.39
CA LYS A 173 -7.62 6.26 -0.02
C LYS A 173 -8.30 5.39 1.04
N ALA A 174 -9.53 4.94 0.79
CA ALA A 174 -10.18 3.98 1.69
C ALA A 174 -9.43 2.64 1.75
N LEU A 175 -8.90 2.15 0.63
CA LEU A 175 -8.07 0.93 0.58
C LEU A 175 -6.68 1.10 1.21
N GLU A 176 -6.12 2.31 1.23
CA GLU A 176 -4.88 2.58 1.97
C GLU A 176 -5.08 2.40 3.47
N LEU A 177 -6.28 2.70 3.99
CA LEU A 177 -6.64 2.49 5.41
C LEU A 177 -7.12 1.07 5.69
N ALA A 178 -7.82 0.44 4.74
CA ALA A 178 -8.34 -0.92 4.85
C ALA A 178 -8.22 -1.66 3.50
N PRO A 179 -7.09 -2.35 3.24
CA PRO A 179 -6.83 -3.02 1.96
C PRO A 179 -7.88 -4.05 1.54
N ASP A 180 -8.51 -4.69 2.52
CA ASP A 180 -9.52 -5.72 2.32
C ASP A 180 -10.96 -5.19 2.36
N ASN A 181 -11.16 -3.87 2.35
CA ASN A 181 -12.50 -3.29 2.40
C ASN A 181 -13.34 -3.66 1.15
N PRO A 182 -14.42 -4.46 1.29
CA PRO A 182 -15.13 -5.00 0.13
C PRO A 182 -15.89 -3.91 -0.64
N ARG A 183 -16.44 -2.91 0.04
CA ARG A 183 -17.17 -1.79 -0.57
C ARG A 183 -16.23 -0.94 -1.43
N ALA A 184 -15.02 -0.66 -0.94
CA ALA A 184 -14.01 0.07 -1.71
C ALA A 184 -13.55 -0.68 -2.96
N GLN A 185 -13.26 -2.00 -2.84
CA GLN A 185 -12.86 -2.83 -3.97
C GLN A 185 -13.97 -2.95 -5.03
N GLN A 186 -15.22 -3.13 -4.60
CA GLN A 186 -16.38 -3.16 -5.49
C GLN A 186 -16.58 -1.81 -6.19
N GLY A 187 -16.43 -0.70 -5.46
CA GLY A 187 -16.47 0.65 -5.98
C GLY A 187 -15.47 0.88 -7.12
N LEU A 188 -14.20 0.49 -6.93
CA LEU A 188 -13.18 0.58 -7.99
C LEU A 188 -13.54 -0.24 -9.23
N ARG A 189 -14.05 -1.46 -9.05
CA ARG A 189 -14.50 -2.29 -10.18
C ARG A 189 -15.64 -1.60 -10.94
N ARG A 190 -16.63 -1.08 -10.21
CA ARG A 190 -17.77 -0.34 -10.78
C ARG A 190 -17.31 0.88 -11.58
N VAL A 191 -16.42 1.71 -11.03
CA VAL A 191 -15.90 2.89 -11.74
C VAL A 191 -15.19 2.47 -13.04
N ARG A 192 -14.32 1.46 -12.98
CA ARG A 192 -13.60 0.96 -14.17
C ARG A 192 -14.56 0.48 -15.25
N GLN A 193 -15.58 -0.26 -14.86
CA GLN A 193 -16.61 -0.75 -15.79
C GLN A 193 -17.37 0.41 -16.42
N THR A 194 -17.89 1.35 -15.61
CA THR A 194 -18.63 2.52 -16.11
C THR A 194 -17.78 3.38 -17.04
N VAL A 195 -16.51 3.63 -16.70
CA VAL A 195 -15.58 4.37 -17.57
C VAL A 195 -15.37 3.65 -18.90
N SER A 196 -15.17 2.33 -18.87
CA SER A 196 -15.01 1.52 -20.08
C SER A 196 -16.25 1.54 -20.98
N GLU A 197 -17.44 1.36 -20.40
CA GLU A 197 -18.72 1.42 -21.13
C GLU A 197 -18.96 2.80 -21.73
N ARG A 198 -18.76 3.87 -20.95
CA ARG A 198 -18.92 5.25 -21.44
C ARG A 198 -17.93 5.58 -22.55
N LEU A 199 -16.68 5.14 -22.43
CA LEU A 199 -15.66 5.30 -23.45
C LEU A 199 -16.08 4.59 -24.75
N GLN A 200 -16.55 3.34 -24.67
CA GLN A 200 -17.06 2.60 -25.82
C GLN A 200 -18.21 3.35 -26.51
N THR A 201 -19.18 3.86 -25.74
CA THR A 201 -20.29 4.66 -26.28
C THR A 201 -19.79 5.91 -27.00
N LEU A 202 -18.90 6.69 -26.39
CA LEU A 202 -18.37 7.92 -26.99
C LEU A 202 -17.60 7.63 -28.28
N LEU A 203 -16.81 6.55 -28.31
CA LEU A 203 -16.07 6.16 -29.52
C LEU A 203 -17.01 5.68 -30.63
N GLY A 204 -18.09 4.97 -30.30
CA GLY A 204 -19.13 4.60 -31.27
C GLY A 204 -19.88 5.80 -31.84
N GLN A 205 -20.25 6.77 -30.98
CA GLN A 205 -20.85 8.03 -31.41
C GLN A 205 -19.88 8.87 -32.26
N THR A 206 -18.58 8.82 -31.95
CA THR A 206 -17.55 9.47 -32.75
C THR A 206 -17.48 8.85 -34.14
N ASP A 207 -17.49 7.51 -34.23
CA ASP A 207 -17.46 6.80 -35.52
C ASP A 207 -18.67 7.18 -36.39
N ALA A 208 -19.87 7.22 -35.81
CA ALA A 208 -21.08 7.68 -36.49
C ALA A 208 -20.99 9.14 -36.95
N ALA A 209 -20.52 10.05 -36.09
CA ALA A 209 -20.34 11.46 -36.45
C ALA A 209 -19.31 11.65 -37.59
N LEU A 210 -18.26 10.83 -37.65
CA LEU A 210 -17.29 10.85 -38.75
C LEU A 210 -17.89 10.34 -40.06
N GLU A 211 -18.72 9.30 -40.01
CA GLU A 211 -19.43 8.74 -41.17
C GLU A 211 -20.49 9.72 -41.72
N ASP A 212 -21.14 10.49 -40.85
CA ASP A 212 -22.11 11.55 -41.21
C ASP A 212 -21.46 12.88 -41.60
N GLY A 213 -20.11 12.98 -41.59
CA GLY A 213 -19.40 14.23 -41.91
C GLY A 213 -19.50 15.32 -40.84
N GLN A 214 -20.01 14.99 -39.65
CA GLN A 214 -20.19 15.91 -38.51
C GLN A 214 -18.89 16.08 -37.71
N TYR A 215 -17.84 16.63 -38.33
CA TYR A 215 -16.49 16.70 -37.74
C TYR A 215 -16.42 17.52 -36.44
N GLY A 216 -17.16 18.62 -36.34
CA GLY A 216 -17.24 19.40 -35.10
C GLY A 216 -17.81 18.58 -33.93
N ARG A 217 -18.84 17.76 -34.18
CA ARG A 217 -19.39 16.83 -33.19
C ARG A 217 -18.40 15.73 -32.82
N ALA A 218 -17.70 15.17 -33.81
CA ALA A 218 -16.66 14.17 -33.58
C ALA A 218 -15.53 14.72 -32.68
N HIS A 219 -15.14 15.98 -32.85
CA HIS A 219 -14.14 16.64 -32.02
C HIS A 219 -14.58 16.73 -30.54
N GLU A 220 -15.81 17.18 -30.29
CA GLU A 220 -16.35 17.26 -28.92
C GLU A 220 -16.48 15.90 -28.25
N LEU A 221 -16.91 14.87 -28.99
CA LEU A 221 -16.99 13.50 -28.47
C LEU A 221 -15.62 12.94 -28.12
N LEU A 222 -14.61 13.18 -28.96
CA LEU A 222 -13.23 12.77 -28.68
C LEU A 222 -12.64 13.51 -27.47
N LYS A 223 -12.95 14.80 -27.31
CA LYS A 223 -12.55 15.58 -26.13
C LYS A 223 -13.13 14.99 -24.84
N GLN A 224 -14.41 14.60 -24.86
CA GLN A 224 -15.04 13.91 -23.73
C GLN A 224 -14.41 12.53 -23.48
N ALA A 225 -14.15 11.75 -24.52
CA ALA A 225 -13.52 10.44 -24.38
C ALA A 225 -12.09 10.55 -23.79
N GLN A 226 -11.37 11.62 -24.13
CA GLN A 226 -10.04 11.90 -23.59
C GLN A 226 -10.05 12.20 -22.08
N THR A 227 -11.13 12.76 -21.52
CA THR A 227 -11.19 13.01 -20.07
C THR A 227 -11.30 11.70 -19.27
N LEU A 228 -11.88 10.66 -19.88
CA LEU A 228 -12.06 9.33 -19.30
C LEU A 228 -10.78 8.49 -19.37
N ASP A 229 -10.20 8.38 -20.56
CA ASP A 229 -8.95 7.64 -20.78
C ASP A 229 -8.08 8.34 -21.85
N PRO A 230 -7.12 9.19 -21.43
CA PRO A 230 -6.23 9.89 -22.35
C PRO A 230 -5.31 8.96 -23.17
N TYR A 231 -5.07 7.74 -22.70
CA TYR A 231 -4.07 6.83 -23.26
C TYR A 231 -4.69 5.73 -24.12
N SER A 232 -6.01 5.75 -24.33
CA SER A 232 -6.71 4.78 -25.15
C SER A 232 -6.17 4.75 -26.59
N SER A 233 -5.70 3.57 -27.02
CA SER A 233 -5.28 3.36 -28.41
C SER A 233 -6.45 3.54 -29.39
N ALA A 234 -7.66 3.21 -28.96
CA ALA A 234 -8.88 3.37 -29.73
C ALA A 234 -9.21 4.86 -29.98
N LEU A 235 -9.03 5.70 -28.95
CA LEU A 235 -9.14 7.17 -29.04
C LEU A 235 -8.11 7.73 -30.04
N LYS A 236 -6.83 7.33 -29.90
CA LYS A 236 -5.74 7.79 -30.80
C LYS A 236 -6.04 7.50 -32.27
N LYS A 237 -6.58 6.32 -32.58
CA LYS A 237 -6.96 5.93 -33.95
C LYS A 237 -8.04 6.86 -34.54
N ARG A 238 -9.09 7.15 -33.79
CA ARG A 238 -10.18 8.04 -34.24
C ARG A 238 -9.73 9.49 -34.40
N ARG A 239 -8.91 10.00 -33.47
CA ARG A 239 -8.32 11.33 -33.61
C ARG A 239 -7.49 11.46 -34.87
N THR A 240 -6.69 10.43 -35.18
CA THR A 240 -5.89 10.40 -36.41
C THR A 240 -6.78 10.41 -37.66
N ARG A 241 -7.87 9.62 -37.67
CA ARG A 241 -8.85 9.60 -38.77
C ARG A 241 -9.51 10.97 -38.96
N LEU A 242 -9.97 11.61 -37.88
CA LEU A 242 -10.56 12.95 -37.94
C LEU A 242 -9.58 13.96 -38.56
N THR A 243 -8.33 14.01 -38.07
CA THR A 243 -7.30 14.90 -38.61
C THR A 243 -7.04 14.66 -40.11
N LEU A 244 -7.10 13.41 -40.56
CA LEU A 244 -6.89 13.08 -41.97
C LEU A 244 -8.06 13.54 -42.84
N LEU A 245 -9.30 13.34 -42.38
CA LEU A 245 -10.51 13.80 -43.05
C LEU A 245 -10.57 15.32 -43.14
N GLU A 246 -10.22 16.03 -42.07
CA GLU A 246 -10.16 17.50 -42.07
C GLU A 246 -9.11 18.03 -43.05
N LYS A 247 -7.93 17.38 -43.10
CA LYS A 247 -6.85 17.78 -44.02
C LYS A 247 -7.17 17.50 -45.47
N SER A 248 -7.83 16.38 -45.76
CA SER A 248 -8.15 16.00 -47.14
C SER A 248 -9.35 16.77 -47.69
N GLY A 249 -10.20 17.31 -46.81
CA GLY A 249 -11.45 17.98 -47.21
C GLY A 249 -12.48 17.03 -47.82
N LEU A 250 -12.24 15.71 -47.70
CA LEU A 250 -13.14 14.68 -48.20
C LEU A 250 -14.45 14.71 -47.42
N LYS A 251 -15.57 14.55 -48.13
CA LYS A 251 -16.89 14.43 -47.52
C LYS A 251 -17.43 13.01 -47.70
N PRO A 252 -18.35 12.54 -46.83
CA PRO A 252 -18.95 11.22 -46.98
C PRO A 252 -19.52 10.96 -48.39
N GLU A 253 -20.06 12.01 -49.04
CA GLU A 253 -20.65 11.93 -50.38
C GLU A 253 -19.62 11.71 -51.49
N ASP A 254 -18.32 11.95 -51.23
CA ASP A 254 -17.25 11.66 -52.19
C ASP A 254 -16.99 10.15 -52.34
N ALA A 255 -17.36 9.33 -51.34
CA ALA A 255 -16.98 7.91 -51.30
C ALA A 255 -17.47 7.11 -52.53
N PRO A 256 -18.74 7.22 -52.99
CA PRO A 256 -19.19 6.50 -54.18
C PRO A 256 -18.42 6.91 -55.45
N ARG A 257 -18.17 8.21 -55.63
CA ARG A 257 -17.43 8.73 -56.80
C ARG A 257 -15.99 8.23 -56.81
N LEU A 258 -15.27 8.38 -55.70
CA LEU A 258 -13.89 7.92 -55.54
C LEU A 258 -13.78 6.40 -55.76
N TYR A 259 -14.77 5.64 -55.28
CA TYR A 259 -14.80 4.19 -55.46
C TYR A 259 -14.92 3.79 -56.93
N LEU A 260 -15.83 4.43 -57.69
CA LEU A 260 -16.03 4.17 -59.11
C LEU A 260 -14.83 4.61 -59.95
N GLU A 261 -14.24 5.77 -59.65
CA GLU A 261 -13.02 6.24 -60.32
C GLU A 261 -11.83 5.29 -60.06
N GLY A 262 -11.73 4.72 -58.86
CA GLY A 262 -10.76 3.67 -58.56
C GLY A 262 -10.97 2.40 -59.39
N ILE A 263 -12.22 2.02 -59.68
CA ILE A 263 -12.54 0.90 -60.58
C ILE A 263 -12.07 1.20 -62.00
N ASP A 264 -12.35 2.38 -62.54
CA ASP A 264 -11.91 2.79 -63.89
C ASP A 264 -10.37 2.81 -64.01
N LEU A 265 -9.66 3.35 -63.01
CA LEU A 265 -8.20 3.32 -62.99
C LEU A 265 -7.66 1.88 -62.94
N TYR A 266 -8.32 1.00 -62.20
CA TYR A 266 -7.95 -0.41 -62.12
C TYR A 266 -8.11 -1.13 -63.46
N THR A 267 -9.22 -0.91 -64.18
CA THR A 267 -9.45 -1.54 -65.50
C THR A 267 -8.45 -1.04 -66.54
N ARG A 268 -7.97 0.20 -66.40
CA ARG A 268 -6.89 0.79 -67.22
C ARG A 268 -5.47 0.38 -66.78
N GLY A 269 -5.34 -0.56 -65.82
CA GLY A 269 -4.05 -1.05 -65.33
C GLY A 269 -3.29 -0.07 -64.41
N ARG A 270 -3.88 1.07 -64.04
CA ARG A 270 -3.28 2.10 -63.18
C ARG A 270 -3.46 1.76 -61.69
N TYR A 271 -2.92 0.62 -61.27
CA TYR A 271 -3.18 0.03 -59.95
C TYR A 271 -2.78 0.90 -58.76
N ARG A 272 -1.63 1.62 -58.83
CA ARG A 272 -1.18 2.49 -57.73
C ARG A 272 -2.16 3.63 -57.47
N GLN A 273 -2.70 4.24 -58.54
CA GLN A 273 -3.69 5.31 -58.44
C GLN A 273 -5.04 4.79 -57.96
N ALA A 274 -5.48 3.63 -58.46
CA ALA A 274 -6.70 2.95 -57.97
C ALA A 274 -6.65 2.67 -56.45
N ILE A 275 -5.51 2.14 -55.97
CA ILE A 275 -5.29 1.91 -54.53
C ILE A 275 -5.37 3.23 -53.75
N SER A 276 -4.82 4.33 -54.28
CA SER A 276 -4.88 5.64 -53.63
C SER A 276 -6.32 6.11 -53.44
N LEU A 277 -7.17 6.02 -54.48
CA LEU A 277 -8.57 6.41 -54.38
C LEU A 277 -9.35 5.51 -53.43
N TRP A 278 -9.15 4.19 -53.49
CA TRP A 278 -9.81 3.29 -52.54
C TRP A 278 -9.32 3.47 -51.10
N LYS A 279 -8.09 3.92 -50.86
CA LYS A 279 -7.64 4.30 -49.52
C LYS A 279 -8.42 5.50 -48.99
N GLN A 280 -8.67 6.52 -49.82
CA GLN A 280 -9.54 7.65 -49.45
C GLN A 280 -10.98 7.20 -49.15
N VAL A 281 -11.51 6.23 -49.92
CA VAL A 281 -12.81 5.60 -49.60
C VAL A 281 -12.79 4.95 -48.22
N LEU A 282 -11.67 4.32 -47.82
CA LEU A 282 -11.53 3.71 -46.48
C LEU A 282 -11.28 4.73 -45.36
N GLU A 283 -10.81 5.93 -45.66
CA GLU A 283 -10.74 7.04 -44.71
C GLU A 283 -12.16 7.53 -44.37
N LEU A 284 -13.00 7.67 -45.40
CA LEU A 284 -14.41 8.03 -45.30
C LEU A 284 -15.24 6.93 -44.62
N ASN A 285 -15.12 5.69 -45.09
CA ASN A 285 -15.80 4.53 -44.53
C ASN A 285 -14.83 3.36 -44.33
N PRO A 286 -14.29 3.19 -43.10
CA PRO A 286 -13.38 2.10 -42.79
C PRO A 286 -13.96 0.72 -43.04
N ARG A 287 -15.30 0.56 -42.97
CA ARG A 287 -16.00 -0.72 -43.14
C ARG A 287 -16.34 -1.05 -44.60
N HIS A 288 -15.88 -0.25 -45.57
CA HIS A 288 -16.17 -0.49 -46.99
C HIS A 288 -15.45 -1.73 -47.56
N GLU A 289 -16.09 -2.89 -47.48
CA GLU A 289 -15.50 -4.19 -47.83
C GLU A 289 -14.99 -4.28 -49.27
N ARG A 290 -15.77 -3.75 -50.23
CA ARG A 290 -15.39 -3.83 -51.65
C ARG A 290 -14.11 -3.05 -51.97
N ALA A 291 -13.93 -1.87 -51.38
CA ALA A 291 -12.70 -1.08 -51.52
C ALA A 291 -11.49 -1.82 -50.93
N ARG A 292 -11.63 -2.46 -49.75
CA ARG A 292 -10.57 -3.30 -49.17
C ARG A 292 -10.20 -4.48 -50.09
N SER A 293 -11.21 -5.19 -50.59
CA SER A 293 -11.02 -6.33 -51.50
C SER A 293 -10.32 -5.90 -52.80
N ASN A 294 -10.73 -4.77 -53.35
CA ASN A 294 -10.15 -4.22 -54.57
C ASN A 294 -8.70 -3.74 -54.38
N ILE A 295 -8.38 -3.11 -53.24
CA ILE A 295 -6.99 -2.78 -52.88
C ILE A 295 -6.13 -4.05 -52.85
N ALA A 296 -6.60 -5.11 -52.18
CA ALA A 296 -5.86 -6.37 -52.11
C ALA A 296 -5.64 -6.99 -53.50
N LYS A 297 -6.64 -6.95 -54.39
CA LYS A 297 -6.51 -7.40 -55.79
C LYS A 297 -5.48 -6.58 -56.56
N ALA A 298 -5.53 -5.25 -56.44
CA ALA A 298 -4.58 -4.36 -57.11
C ALA A 298 -3.15 -4.52 -56.61
N GLN A 299 -2.96 -4.74 -55.31
CA GLN A 299 -1.65 -5.03 -54.74
C GLN A 299 -1.04 -6.33 -55.30
N ARG A 300 -1.85 -7.38 -55.46
CA ARG A 300 -1.40 -8.64 -56.09
C ARG A 300 -0.99 -8.44 -57.55
N LYS A 301 -1.74 -7.63 -58.31
CA LYS A 301 -1.40 -7.29 -59.70
C LYS A 301 -0.10 -6.49 -59.80
N LEU A 302 0.10 -5.51 -58.93
CA LEU A 302 1.36 -4.76 -58.86
C LEU A 302 2.55 -5.66 -58.56
N ALA A 303 2.44 -6.52 -57.54
CA ALA A 303 3.51 -7.45 -57.19
C ALA A 303 3.85 -8.41 -58.34
N GLN A 304 2.83 -8.88 -59.08
CA GLN A 304 3.05 -9.73 -60.26
C GLN A 304 3.80 -8.98 -61.37
N ILE A 305 3.41 -7.73 -61.65
CA ILE A 305 4.09 -6.91 -62.66
C ILE A 305 5.53 -6.62 -62.24
N GLU A 306 5.74 -6.21 -60.99
CA GLU A 306 7.08 -5.92 -60.46
C GLU A 306 8.00 -7.15 -60.54
N ARG A 307 7.46 -8.35 -60.31
CA ARG A 307 8.20 -9.61 -60.44
C ARG A 307 8.55 -10.00 -61.88
N ILE A 308 7.73 -9.61 -62.85
CA ILE A 308 7.99 -9.84 -64.29
C ILE A 308 8.95 -8.78 -64.85
N SER A 309 9.05 -7.63 -64.18
CA SER A 309 9.89 -6.49 -64.58
C SER A 309 11.29 -6.52 -63.96
N GLN A 310 11.61 -7.57 -63.19
CA GLN A 310 12.91 -7.84 -62.56
C GLN A 310 13.56 -9.05 -63.25
#